data_AF-A0A376YCV1-F1
#
_entry.id   AF-A0A376YCV1-F1
#
_cell.length_a   1.000
_cell.length_b   1.000
_cell.length_c   1.000
_cell.angle_alpha   90.00
_cell.angle_beta   90.00
_cell.angle_gamma   90.00
#
_symmetry.space_group_name_H-M   'P 1'
#
loop_
_entity.id
_entity.type
_entity.pdbx_description
1 polymer ?
#
loop_
_entity_poly.entity_id
_entity_poly.type
_entity_poly.pdbx_seq_one_letter_code
_entity_poly.pdbx_strand_id
1 'polypeptide(L)'
;MQENRWDEESASFVPVETESDPMNVTFDKLAPEVQNAVMVKFDTCENITVDMVISAQELLQEDMATFDGHIVEALMKMPEVNAMYPELKLHAIGWVKHKCIPGAKWPEIQAEMRIWKKRREGERKETGKYTSVVDLARARANQQYTENSTGKISPVIAAIHREYKQTWKTLDDELAYALWPSDVDAGNIDGSIHRWAKKEVIDNDREDWKRISASMRKQPDALRYDRQTIFGLVRERPIDIHKDPVALNKYICEYLTTKGVFENEETDLGTVDVLQSSEHKLMQWKLRYLISQKMKPRRKLNHL
;
A
#
# COMPACT_ATOMS: atom_id res chain seq x y z
N MET A 1 33.40 25.01 -7.85
CA MET A 1 34.35 25.83 -8.66
C MET A 1 33.67 26.00 -10.00
N GLN A 2 33.49 27.23 -10.50
CA GLN A 2 32.93 27.43 -11.85
C GLN A 2 34.03 27.13 -12.86
N GLU A 3 33.78 26.17 -13.76
CA GLU A 3 34.69 25.84 -14.85
C GLU A 3 34.49 26.88 -15.96
N ASN A 4 35.51 27.70 -16.19
CA ASN A 4 35.50 28.67 -17.28
C ASN A 4 36.32 28.12 -18.44
N ARG A 5 35.82 28.27 -19.67
CA ARG A 5 36.53 27.91 -20.90
C ARG A 5 37.07 29.17 -21.54
N TRP A 6 38.32 29.09 -22.01
CA TRP A 6 38.97 30.17 -22.74
C TRP A 6 38.39 30.27 -24.15
N ASP A 7 37.92 31.45 -24.53
CA ASP A 7 37.48 31.76 -25.89
C ASP A 7 38.58 32.55 -26.61
N GLU A 8 39.08 31.99 -27.71
CA GLU A 8 40.16 32.59 -28.49
C GLU A 8 39.71 33.81 -29.31
N GLU A 9 38.42 33.91 -29.64
CA GLU A 9 37.90 34.98 -30.50
C GLU A 9 37.68 36.28 -29.71
N SER A 10 37.26 36.17 -28.44
CA SER A 10 37.09 37.30 -27.53
C SER A 10 38.27 37.52 -26.56
N ALA A 11 39.25 36.61 -26.56
CA ALA A 11 40.40 36.61 -25.65
C ALA A 11 40.00 36.76 -24.17
N SER A 12 38.92 36.09 -23.76
CA SER A 12 38.34 36.19 -22.42
C SER A 12 37.89 34.82 -21.91
N PHE A 13 37.86 34.66 -20.58
CA PHE A 13 37.22 33.51 -19.96
C PHE A 13 35.70 33.68 -20.02
N VAL A 14 35.05 32.83 -20.81
CA VAL A 14 33.59 32.75 -20.85
C VAL A 14 33.16 31.68 -19.84
N PRO A 15 32.16 31.96 -18.99
CA PRO A 15 31.56 30.92 -18.17
C PRO A 15 31.08 29.80 -19.09
N VAL A 16 31.50 28.56 -18.84
CA VAL A 16 30.87 27.42 -19.51
C VAL A 16 29.42 27.42 -19.03
N GLU A 17 28.46 27.50 -19.95
CA GLU A 17 27.08 27.20 -19.63
C GLU A 17 27.06 25.75 -19.13
N THR A 18 26.99 25.59 -17.81
CA THR A 18 26.81 24.27 -17.19
C THR A 18 25.55 23.68 -17.80
N GLU A 19 25.71 22.48 -18.39
CA GLU A 19 24.63 21.72 -19.02
C GLU A 19 23.34 21.89 -18.23
N SER A 20 22.29 22.33 -18.93
CA SER A 20 20.96 22.56 -18.35
C SER A 20 20.59 21.40 -17.43
N ASP A 21 20.26 21.70 -16.17
CA ASP A 21 19.74 20.71 -15.22
C ASP A 21 18.78 19.77 -15.96
N PRO A 22 18.95 18.44 -15.86
CA PRO A 22 18.17 17.49 -16.65
C PRO A 22 16.70 17.78 -16.42
N MET A 23 16.05 18.27 -17.48
CA MET A 23 14.71 18.81 -17.41
C MET A 23 13.79 17.66 -17.00
N ASN A 24 13.38 17.66 -15.73
CA ASN A 24 12.65 16.56 -15.14
C ASN A 24 11.20 16.58 -15.63
N VAL A 25 10.75 15.45 -16.13
CA VAL A 25 9.39 15.28 -16.64
C VAL A 25 8.53 14.68 -15.53
N THR A 26 7.38 15.29 -15.26
CA THR A 26 6.40 14.72 -14.34
C THR A 26 5.80 13.46 -14.97
N PHE A 27 6.14 12.28 -14.44
CA PHE A 27 5.71 10.98 -14.98
C PHE A 27 4.19 10.89 -15.17
N ASP A 28 3.40 11.38 -14.23
CA ASP A 28 1.93 11.33 -14.28
C ASP A 28 1.30 12.16 -15.41
N LYS A 29 2.05 13.11 -15.98
CA LYS A 29 1.59 13.94 -17.11
C LYS A 29 1.86 13.30 -18.47
N LEU A 30 2.62 12.21 -18.51
CA LEU A 30 2.89 11.47 -19.73
C LEU A 30 1.67 10.64 -20.16
N ALA A 31 1.54 10.39 -21.46
CA ALA A 31 0.52 9.48 -21.94
C ALA A 31 0.78 8.05 -21.42
N PRO A 32 -0.26 7.24 -21.15
CA PRO A 32 -0.11 5.89 -20.59
C PRO A 32 0.83 4.98 -21.39
N GLU A 33 0.86 5.13 -22.72
CA GLU A 33 1.75 4.42 -23.63
C GLU A 33 3.22 4.77 -23.33
N VAL A 34 3.50 6.05 -23.15
CA VAL A 34 4.84 6.58 -22.89
C VAL A 34 5.29 6.23 -21.49
N GLN A 35 4.39 6.30 -20.51
CA GLN A 35 4.65 5.80 -19.15
C GLN A 35 5.09 4.33 -19.18
N ASN A 36 4.35 3.48 -19.89
CA ASN A 36 4.67 2.06 -20.00
C ASN A 36 6.00 1.83 -20.72
N ALA A 37 6.27 2.58 -21.80
CA ALA A 37 7.53 2.48 -22.52
C ALA A 37 8.74 2.89 -21.65
N VAL A 38 8.62 3.97 -20.88
CA VAL A 38 9.66 4.42 -19.94
C VAL A 38 9.93 3.35 -18.89
N MET A 39 8.87 2.82 -18.30
CA MET A 39 8.98 1.75 -17.30
C MET A 39 9.60 0.47 -17.85
N VAL A 40 9.26 0.10 -19.09
CA VAL A 40 9.84 -1.10 -19.72
C VAL A 40 11.32 -0.88 -20.05
N LYS A 41 11.71 0.28 -20.58
CA LYS A 41 13.09 0.55 -21.01
C LYS A 41 14.03 0.80 -19.83
N PHE A 42 13.57 1.52 -18.80
CA PHE A 42 14.42 2.02 -17.72
C PHE A 42 14.11 1.45 -16.33
N ASP A 43 13.07 0.63 -16.18
CA ASP A 43 12.68 -0.01 -14.90
C ASP A 43 12.48 1.00 -13.75
N THR A 44 12.00 2.21 -14.07
CA THR A 44 11.74 3.28 -13.10
C THR A 44 10.52 4.10 -13.49
N CYS A 45 9.88 4.69 -12.49
CA CYS A 45 8.89 5.76 -12.62
C CYS A 45 9.29 7.05 -11.89
N GLU A 46 10.50 7.10 -11.32
CA GLU A 46 11.07 8.25 -10.61
C GLU A 46 12.18 8.94 -11.42
N ASN A 47 12.34 10.25 -11.21
CA ASN A 47 13.42 11.07 -11.80
C ASN A 47 13.54 10.95 -13.33
N ILE A 48 12.39 10.91 -14.02
CA ILE A 48 12.34 10.77 -15.48
C ILE A 48 12.83 12.05 -16.16
N THR A 49 13.81 11.93 -17.04
CA THR A 49 14.34 13.04 -17.85
C THR A 49 13.70 13.06 -19.24
N VAL A 50 13.78 14.21 -19.94
CA VAL A 50 13.31 14.32 -21.33
C VAL A 50 14.00 13.30 -22.25
N ASP A 51 15.30 13.08 -22.09
CA ASP A 51 16.05 12.11 -22.92
C ASP A 51 15.58 10.67 -22.71
N MET A 52 15.23 10.31 -21.47
CA MET A 52 14.62 9.00 -21.17
C MET A 52 13.27 8.85 -21.87
N VAL A 53 12.44 9.90 -21.90
CA VAL A 53 11.15 9.88 -22.59
C VAL A 53 11.34 9.71 -24.10
N ILE A 54 12.26 10.47 -24.70
CA ILE A 54 12.57 10.38 -26.14
C ILE A 54 13.04 8.96 -26.49
N SER A 55 13.99 8.43 -25.72
CA SER A 55 14.53 7.08 -25.91
C SER A 55 13.43 6.01 -25.72
N ALA A 56 12.53 6.18 -24.76
CA ALA A 56 11.43 5.25 -24.54
C ALA A 56 10.41 5.27 -25.67
N GLN A 57 10.18 6.44 -26.29
CA GLN A 57 9.22 6.61 -27.37
C GLN A 57 9.57 5.75 -28.62
N GLU A 58 10.84 5.44 -28.83
CA GLU A 58 11.32 4.54 -29.89
C GLU A 58 10.65 3.15 -29.81
N LEU A 59 10.38 2.65 -28.60
CA LEU A 59 9.69 1.37 -28.36
C LEU A 59 8.23 1.37 -28.84
N LEU A 60 7.65 2.55 -29.05
CA LEU A 60 6.28 2.73 -29.54
C LEU A 60 6.21 2.93 -31.06
N GLN A 61 7.36 3.01 -31.73
CA GLN A 61 7.44 3.28 -33.17
C GLN A 61 8.33 2.27 -33.89
N GLU A 62 9.64 2.40 -33.77
CA GLU A 62 10.64 1.63 -34.53
C GLU A 62 10.87 0.25 -33.92
N ASP A 63 10.85 0.16 -32.58
CA ASP A 63 11.18 -1.04 -31.83
C ASP A 63 9.96 -1.83 -31.35
N MET A 64 8.78 -1.64 -31.95
CA MET A 64 7.56 -2.36 -31.55
C MET A 64 7.67 -3.88 -31.71
N ALA A 65 8.52 -4.36 -32.63
CA ALA A 65 8.76 -5.79 -32.85
C ALA A 65 9.77 -6.40 -31.88
N THR A 66 10.39 -5.59 -31.02
CA THR A 66 11.30 -6.07 -29.98
C THR A 66 10.52 -6.68 -28.82
N PHE A 67 11.21 -7.45 -27.99
CA PHE A 67 10.63 -7.99 -26.76
C PHE A 67 10.05 -6.89 -25.86
N ASP A 68 10.80 -5.80 -25.66
CA ASP A 68 10.36 -4.67 -24.86
C ASP A 68 9.14 -3.97 -25.49
N GLY A 69 9.12 -3.79 -26.81
CA GLY A 69 7.93 -3.32 -27.53
C GLY A 69 6.70 -4.21 -27.31
N HIS A 70 6.87 -5.53 -27.34
CA HIS A 70 5.81 -6.49 -27.06
C HIS A 70 5.34 -6.49 -25.59
N ILE A 71 6.21 -6.15 -24.63
CA ILE A 71 5.80 -5.94 -23.22
C ILE A 71 4.91 -4.70 -23.11
N VAL A 72 5.28 -3.59 -23.77
CA VAL A 72 4.48 -2.36 -23.78
C VAL A 72 3.12 -2.61 -24.43
N GLU A 73 3.09 -3.33 -25.55
CA GLU A 73 1.83 -3.71 -26.21
C GLU A 73 0.95 -4.59 -25.30
N ALA A 74 1.52 -5.57 -24.61
CA ALA A 74 0.79 -6.42 -23.68
C ALA A 74 0.18 -5.61 -22.51
N LEU A 75 0.91 -4.65 -21.96
CA LEU A 75 0.41 -3.71 -20.94
C LEU A 75 -0.79 -2.92 -21.46
N MET A 76 -0.71 -2.36 -22.67
CA MET A 76 -1.80 -1.60 -23.27
C MET A 76 -3.05 -2.46 -23.51
N LYS A 77 -2.89 -3.74 -23.85
CA LYS A 77 -3.98 -4.72 -24.01
C LYS A 77 -4.49 -5.28 -22.68
N MET A 78 -3.92 -4.88 -21.54
CA MET A 78 -4.35 -5.26 -20.20
C MET A 78 -4.70 -4.02 -19.37
N PRO A 79 -5.88 -3.40 -19.59
CA PRO A 79 -6.28 -2.17 -18.89
C PRO A 79 -6.30 -2.36 -17.36
N GLU A 80 -6.60 -3.56 -16.88
CA GLU A 80 -6.59 -3.91 -15.46
C GLU A 80 -5.20 -3.82 -14.83
N VAL A 81 -4.15 -4.13 -15.60
CA VAL A 81 -2.75 -4.03 -15.16
C VAL A 81 -2.23 -2.62 -15.41
N ASN A 82 -2.61 -2.01 -16.54
CA ASN A 82 -2.23 -0.67 -16.91
C ASN A 82 -2.76 0.41 -15.95
N ALA A 83 -3.95 0.19 -15.38
CA ALA A 83 -4.55 1.06 -14.38
C ALA A 83 -3.98 0.88 -12.96
N MET A 84 -3.07 -0.08 -12.75
CA MET A 84 -2.39 -0.23 -11.46
C MET A 84 -1.34 0.87 -11.24
N TYR A 85 -0.95 1.05 -9.97
CA TYR A 85 0.12 1.95 -9.60
C TYR A 85 1.42 1.63 -10.36
N PRO A 86 2.22 2.65 -10.75
CA PRO A 86 3.48 2.47 -11.47
C PRO A 86 4.40 1.43 -10.82
N GLU A 87 4.59 1.47 -9.50
CA GLU A 87 5.38 0.44 -8.78
C GLU A 87 4.88 -0.98 -9.00
N LEU A 88 3.55 -1.18 -9.00
CA LEU A 88 2.96 -2.50 -9.23
C LEU A 88 3.10 -2.96 -10.68
N LYS A 89 3.16 -2.01 -11.62
CA LYS A 89 3.43 -2.27 -13.03
C LYS A 89 4.90 -2.64 -13.24
N LEU A 90 5.86 -2.01 -12.56
CA LEU A 90 7.27 -2.40 -12.58
C LEU A 90 7.47 -3.85 -12.12
N HIS A 91 6.82 -4.26 -11.04
CA HIS A 91 6.85 -5.67 -10.61
C HIS A 91 6.28 -6.65 -11.65
N ALA A 92 5.26 -6.22 -12.42
CA ALA A 92 4.69 -7.03 -13.49
C ALA A 92 5.67 -7.16 -14.66
N ILE A 93 6.31 -6.05 -15.03
CA ILE A 93 7.33 -5.99 -16.09
C ILE A 93 8.53 -6.86 -15.71
N GLY A 94 9.07 -6.69 -14.50
CA GLY A 94 10.17 -7.50 -14.00
C GLY A 94 9.86 -9.00 -13.96
N TRP A 95 8.64 -9.37 -13.58
CA TRP A 95 8.18 -10.77 -13.67
C TRP A 95 8.22 -11.29 -15.10
N VAL A 96 7.63 -10.54 -16.04
CA VAL A 96 7.57 -10.93 -17.46
C VAL A 96 8.98 -11.03 -18.04
N LYS A 97 9.86 -10.07 -17.78
CA LYS A 97 11.25 -10.10 -18.26
C LYS A 97 12.03 -11.31 -17.73
N HIS A 98 11.69 -11.80 -16.54
CA HIS A 98 12.33 -12.98 -15.95
C HIS A 98 11.72 -14.31 -16.43
N LYS A 99 10.41 -14.36 -16.72
CA LYS A 99 9.69 -15.59 -17.06
C LYS A 99 9.55 -15.84 -18.56
N CYS A 100 9.41 -14.78 -19.34
CA CYS A 100 9.31 -14.89 -20.79
C CYS A 100 10.70 -14.94 -21.41
N ILE A 101 10.83 -15.72 -22.47
CA ILE A 101 12.03 -15.67 -23.32
C ILE A 101 12.08 -14.32 -24.06
N PRO A 102 13.28 -13.75 -24.32
CA PRO A 102 13.42 -12.49 -25.06
C PRO A 102 12.91 -12.49 -26.51
N GLY A 103 12.28 -13.57 -26.99
CA GLY A 103 11.58 -13.65 -28.28
C GLY A 103 10.06 -13.82 -28.15
N ALA A 104 9.53 -13.80 -26.92
CA ALA A 104 8.11 -13.98 -26.67
C ALA A 104 7.32 -12.78 -27.20
N LYS A 105 6.17 -13.07 -27.81
CA LYS A 105 5.27 -12.04 -28.35
C LYS A 105 4.27 -11.59 -27.30
N TRP A 106 3.65 -10.44 -27.53
CA TRP A 106 2.67 -9.86 -26.61
C TRP A 106 1.57 -10.83 -26.12
N PRO A 107 1.05 -11.82 -26.90
CA PRO A 107 0.03 -12.75 -26.39
C PRO A 107 0.57 -13.72 -25.33
N GLU A 108 1.81 -14.18 -25.49
CA GLU A 108 2.49 -15.06 -24.53
C GLU A 108 2.83 -14.29 -23.26
N ILE A 109 3.36 -13.08 -23.43
CA ILE A 109 3.59 -12.13 -22.33
C ILE A 109 2.29 -11.87 -21.55
N GLN A 110 1.19 -11.64 -22.26
CA GLN A 110 -0.12 -11.41 -21.64
C GLN A 110 -0.59 -12.63 -20.85
N ALA A 111 -0.31 -13.85 -21.32
CA ALA A 111 -0.63 -15.08 -20.60
C ALA A 111 0.15 -15.17 -19.28
N GLU A 112 1.46 -14.93 -19.31
CA GLU A 112 2.30 -14.88 -18.11
C GLU A 112 1.88 -13.78 -17.14
N MET A 113 1.47 -12.63 -17.66
CA MET A 113 1.01 -11.50 -16.87
C MET A 113 -0.33 -11.80 -16.17
N ARG A 114 -1.21 -12.59 -16.80
CA ARG A 114 -2.42 -13.13 -16.13
C ARG A 114 -2.06 -14.15 -15.05
N ILE A 115 -1.06 -15.01 -15.29
CA ILE A 115 -0.56 -15.96 -14.28
C ILE A 115 -0.02 -15.21 -13.07
N TRP A 116 0.81 -14.20 -13.29
CA TRP A 116 1.33 -13.34 -12.23
C TRP A 116 0.21 -12.65 -11.45
N LYS A 117 -0.81 -12.10 -12.14
CA LYS A 117 -1.97 -11.49 -11.49
C LYS A 117 -2.72 -12.50 -10.62
N LYS A 118 -3.00 -13.69 -11.16
CA LYS A 118 -3.68 -14.78 -10.44
C LYS A 118 -2.85 -15.30 -9.27
N ARG A 119 -1.52 -15.38 -9.42
CA ARG A 119 -0.59 -15.75 -8.35
C ARG A 119 -0.61 -14.70 -7.26
N ARG A 120 -0.54 -13.41 -7.59
CA ARG A 120 -0.62 -12.33 -6.60
C ARG A 120 -1.98 -12.30 -5.89
N GLU A 121 -3.07 -12.54 -6.60
CA GLU A 121 -4.41 -12.65 -6.01
C GLU A 121 -4.57 -13.94 -5.17
N GLY A 122 -3.91 -15.02 -5.58
CA GLY A 122 -3.82 -16.29 -4.86
C GLY A 122 -3.01 -16.13 -3.58
N GLU A 123 -1.82 -15.54 -3.67
CA GLU A 123 -1.01 -15.11 -2.54
C GLU A 123 -1.80 -14.18 -1.64
N ARG A 124 -2.61 -13.23 -2.14
CA ARG A 124 -3.55 -12.43 -1.31
C ARG A 124 -4.70 -13.22 -0.71
N LYS A 125 -5.14 -14.33 -1.32
CA LYS A 125 -6.18 -15.23 -0.78
C LYS A 125 -5.60 -16.28 0.17
N GLU A 126 -4.31 -16.59 0.07
CA GLU A 126 -3.57 -17.55 0.88
C GLU A 126 -2.88 -16.86 2.06
N THR A 127 -2.34 -15.65 1.87
CA THR A 127 -2.08 -14.66 2.94
C THR A 127 -3.38 -14.05 3.50
N GLY A 128 -4.48 -14.11 2.74
CA GLY A 128 -5.84 -13.81 3.21
C GLY A 128 -6.50 -14.97 3.95
N LYS A 129 -5.96 -16.18 3.83
CA LYS A 129 -6.20 -17.28 4.76
C LYS A 129 -5.14 -17.16 5.83
N TYR A 130 -5.26 -16.10 6.63
CA TYR A 130 -4.44 -15.85 7.80
C TYR A 130 -4.39 -17.14 8.63
N THR A 131 -3.32 -17.94 8.50
CA THR A 131 -2.92 -18.84 9.58
C THR A 131 -2.57 -17.91 10.69
N SER A 132 -3.54 -17.73 11.58
CA SER A 132 -3.41 -16.79 12.65
C SER A 132 -2.15 -17.10 13.44
N VAL A 133 -1.46 -16.06 13.93
CA VAL A 133 -0.42 -16.28 14.94
C VAL A 133 -0.98 -17.09 16.11
N VAL A 134 -2.31 -17.05 16.34
CA VAL A 134 -3.05 -17.93 17.25
C VAL A 134 -3.09 -19.39 16.80
N ASP A 135 -3.26 -19.70 15.51
CA ASP A 135 -3.23 -21.08 15.00
C ASP A 135 -1.80 -21.63 14.96
N LEU A 136 -0.82 -20.77 14.64
CA LEU A 136 0.61 -21.09 14.66
C LEU A 136 1.13 -21.26 16.09
N ALA A 137 0.64 -20.44 17.04
CA ALA A 137 0.88 -20.58 18.48
C ALA A 137 0.16 -21.80 19.06
N ARG A 138 -1.06 -22.13 18.60
CA ARG A 138 -1.80 -23.33 19.01
C ARG A 138 -1.12 -24.60 18.52
N ALA A 139 -0.59 -24.61 17.29
CA ALA A 139 0.19 -25.72 16.75
C ALA A 139 1.54 -25.89 17.48
N ARG A 140 2.22 -24.80 17.82
CA ARG A 140 3.49 -24.83 18.60
C ARG A 140 3.27 -25.19 20.07
N ALA A 141 2.18 -24.72 20.70
CA ALA A 141 1.80 -25.11 22.05
C ALA A 141 1.49 -26.61 22.13
N ASN A 142 0.75 -27.15 21.14
CA ASN A 142 0.47 -28.59 21.08
C ASN A 142 1.72 -29.46 20.86
N GLN A 143 2.76 -28.95 20.18
CA GLN A 143 4.07 -29.63 20.10
C GLN A 143 4.82 -29.57 21.45
N GLN A 144 4.75 -28.45 22.17
CA GLN A 144 5.41 -28.26 23.47
C GLN A 144 4.75 -29.01 24.64
N TYR A 145 3.47 -29.40 24.55
CA TYR A 145 2.81 -30.17 25.62
C TYR A 145 3.19 -31.66 25.65
N THR A 146 3.88 -32.17 24.62
CA THR A 146 4.29 -33.59 24.58
C THR A 146 5.73 -33.78 25.04
N GLU A 147 6.52 -32.71 25.09
CA GLU A 147 7.93 -32.77 25.46
C GLU A 147 8.24 -31.64 26.44
N ASN A 148 8.69 -32.02 27.63
CA ASN A 148 9.49 -31.21 28.58
C ASN A 148 8.74 -30.73 29.83
N SER A 149 8.56 -31.69 30.73
CA SER A 149 8.57 -31.47 32.17
C SER A 149 9.88 -30.81 32.61
N THR A 150 9.77 -29.87 33.55
CA THR A 150 10.83 -29.34 34.42
C THR A 150 11.73 -28.22 33.86
N GLY A 151 11.62 -27.04 34.49
CA GLY A 151 12.71 -26.07 34.59
C GLY A 151 12.44 -24.72 33.93
N LYS A 152 12.12 -23.73 34.77
CA LYS A 152 12.06 -22.27 34.51
C LYS A 152 12.88 -21.80 33.31
N ILE A 153 12.22 -21.05 32.40
CA ILE A 153 12.48 -19.64 32.02
C ILE A 153 11.33 -19.21 31.08
N SER A 154 10.51 -18.25 31.51
CA SER A 154 9.84 -17.30 30.60
C SER A 154 10.87 -16.20 30.28
N PRO A 155 10.94 -15.70 29.04
CA PRO A 155 9.95 -14.70 28.64
C PRO A 155 9.57 -14.67 27.14
N VAL A 156 8.52 -13.89 26.86
CA VAL A 156 8.21 -13.26 25.56
C VAL A 156 7.44 -14.12 24.53
N ILE A 157 6.18 -14.42 24.83
CA ILE A 157 5.11 -14.08 23.88
C ILE A 157 4.50 -12.79 24.42
N ALA A 158 5.26 -11.69 24.38
CA ALA A 158 4.66 -10.39 24.58
C ALA A 158 3.92 -10.06 23.29
N ALA A 159 2.59 -9.95 23.34
CA ALA A 159 1.92 -9.02 22.45
C ALA A 159 2.74 -7.72 22.49
N ILE A 160 3.24 -7.26 21.35
CA ILE A 160 4.23 -6.18 21.30
C ILE A 160 3.51 -4.90 21.72
N HIS A 161 3.52 -4.64 23.02
CA HIS A 161 2.90 -3.49 23.64
C HIS A 161 3.70 -2.25 23.20
N ARG A 162 2.99 -1.19 22.77
CA ARG A 162 3.66 0.08 22.49
C ARG A 162 4.38 0.55 23.75
N GLU A 163 5.67 0.82 23.65
CA GLU A 163 6.44 1.43 24.75
C GLU A 163 6.09 2.91 24.95
N TYR A 164 5.27 3.49 24.07
CA TYR A 164 4.84 4.87 24.08
C TYR A 164 3.31 4.97 24.10
N LYS A 165 2.81 6.06 24.70
CA LYS A 165 1.38 6.37 24.70
C LYS A 165 0.89 6.69 23.29
N GLN A 166 -0.11 5.96 22.83
CA GLN A 166 -0.73 6.23 21.53
C GLN A 166 -1.41 7.61 21.50
N THR A 167 -1.09 8.39 20.47
CA THR A 167 -1.66 9.70 20.15
C THR A 167 -2.14 9.71 18.70
N TRP A 168 -2.89 10.75 18.29
CA TRP A 168 -3.29 10.88 16.89
C TRP A 168 -2.10 10.99 15.94
N LYS A 169 -0.99 11.59 16.38
CA LYS A 169 0.24 11.68 15.59
C LYS A 169 0.89 10.31 15.40
N THR A 170 1.02 9.54 16.48
CA THR A 170 1.62 8.20 16.40
C THR A 170 0.72 7.20 15.67
N LEU A 171 -0.60 7.38 15.75
CA LEU A 171 -1.54 6.61 14.92
C LEU A 171 -1.34 6.92 13.43
N ASP A 172 -1.19 8.19 13.07
CA ASP A 172 -0.94 8.62 11.69
C ASP A 172 0.37 8.06 11.13
N ASP A 173 1.42 8.06 11.96
CA ASP A 173 2.70 7.42 11.68
C ASP A 173 2.54 5.91 11.44
N GLU A 174 1.82 5.20 12.31
CA GLU A 174 1.55 3.76 12.16
C GLU A 174 0.71 3.42 10.92
N LEU A 175 -0.30 4.23 10.61
CA LEU A 175 -1.08 4.12 9.39
C LEU A 175 -0.19 4.29 8.15
N ALA A 176 0.79 5.20 8.21
CA ALA A 176 1.74 5.43 7.13
C ALA A 176 2.77 4.29 7.02
N TYR A 177 3.25 3.70 8.12
CA TYR A 177 4.13 2.53 8.07
C TYR A 177 3.43 1.32 7.45
N ALA A 178 2.14 1.11 7.76
CA ALA A 178 1.39 -0.01 7.22
C ALA A 178 1.12 0.09 5.71
N LEU A 179 1.31 1.28 5.11
CA LEU A 179 1.27 1.52 3.66
C LEU A 179 2.56 1.13 2.92
N TRP A 180 3.62 0.77 3.65
CA TRP A 180 4.88 0.35 3.05
C TRP A 180 4.68 -0.84 2.09
N PRO A 181 5.28 -0.82 0.89
CA PRO A 181 5.02 -1.82 -0.15
C PRO A 181 5.40 -3.26 0.22
N SER A 182 6.48 -3.46 0.98
CA SER A 182 6.96 -4.79 1.39
C SER A 182 6.34 -5.24 2.70
N ASP A 183 6.69 -6.45 3.15
CA ASP A 183 6.28 -6.96 4.47
C ASP A 183 6.91 -6.11 5.57
N VAL A 184 6.05 -5.60 6.46
CA VAL A 184 6.48 -4.87 7.65
C VAL A 184 6.10 -5.68 8.87
N ASP A 185 7.09 -5.94 9.71
CA ASP A 185 6.83 -6.43 11.06
C ASP A 185 6.24 -5.29 11.89
N ALA A 186 4.96 -5.40 12.26
CA ALA A 186 4.31 -4.44 13.14
C ALA A 186 5.04 -4.31 14.50
N GLY A 187 5.80 -5.34 14.88
CA GLY A 187 6.64 -5.36 16.06
C GLY A 187 7.92 -4.54 15.98
N ASN A 188 8.50 -4.43 14.79
CA ASN A 188 9.82 -3.83 14.60
C ASN A 188 9.85 -2.95 13.35
N ILE A 189 9.77 -1.63 13.55
CA ILE A 189 9.80 -0.66 12.45
C ILE A 189 11.22 -0.19 12.24
N ASP A 190 11.80 -0.59 11.11
CA ASP A 190 13.09 -0.13 10.66
C ASP A 190 13.10 1.38 10.37
N GLY A 191 14.23 2.05 10.60
CA GLY A 191 14.38 3.48 10.35
C GLY A 191 14.17 3.89 8.88
N SER A 192 14.38 2.98 7.93
CA SER A 192 14.07 3.19 6.51
C SER A 192 12.56 3.33 6.27
N ILE A 193 11.75 2.48 6.91
CA ILE A 193 10.27 2.52 6.83
C ILE A 193 9.77 3.82 7.44
N HIS A 194 10.35 4.23 8.57
CA HIS A 194 10.01 5.52 9.20
C HIS A 194 10.29 6.70 8.26
N ARG A 195 11.48 6.76 7.65
CA ARG A 195 11.86 7.85 6.74
C ARG A 195 10.97 7.90 5.50
N TRP A 196 10.68 6.75 4.90
CA TRP A 196 9.79 6.68 3.74
C TRP A 196 8.36 7.08 4.08
N ALA A 197 7.80 6.57 5.17
CA ALA A 197 6.42 6.90 5.54
C ALA A 197 6.26 8.41 5.77
N LYS A 198 7.26 9.04 6.38
CA LYS A 198 7.26 10.49 6.53
C LYS A 198 7.32 11.20 5.17
N LYS A 199 8.30 10.87 4.34
CA LYS A 199 8.56 11.58 3.07
C LYS A 199 7.52 11.29 1.99
N GLU A 200 7.18 10.02 1.78
CA GLU A 200 6.39 9.53 0.65
C GLU A 200 4.90 9.40 0.96
N VAL A 201 4.50 9.38 2.24
CA VAL A 201 3.08 9.24 2.63
C VAL A 201 2.56 10.49 3.32
N ILE A 202 3.20 10.92 4.41
CA ILE A 202 2.71 12.03 5.25
C ILE A 202 2.99 13.38 4.58
N ASP A 203 4.25 13.67 4.25
CA ASP A 203 4.66 14.95 3.66
C ASP A 203 4.07 15.15 2.26
N ASN A 204 3.92 14.06 1.49
CA ASN A 204 3.27 14.04 0.18
C ASN A 204 1.73 13.97 0.24
N ASP A 205 1.14 13.98 1.45
CA ASP A 205 -0.30 14.12 1.65
C ASP A 205 -1.13 13.02 0.92
N ARG A 206 -0.57 11.79 0.89
CA ARG A 206 -1.06 10.67 0.07
C ARG A 206 -2.54 10.39 0.34
N GLU A 207 -3.35 10.31 -0.73
CA GLU A 207 -4.81 10.33 -0.61
C GLU A 207 -5.36 9.14 0.20
N ASP A 208 -4.85 7.93 -0.01
CA ASP A 208 -5.31 6.75 0.72
C ASP A 208 -5.07 6.87 2.23
N TRP A 209 -3.85 7.23 2.64
CA TRP A 209 -3.49 7.53 4.03
C TRP A 209 -4.41 8.59 4.62
N LYS A 210 -4.57 9.73 3.94
CA LYS A 210 -5.37 10.87 4.41
C LYS A 210 -6.83 10.49 4.65
N ARG A 211 -7.43 9.72 3.74
CA ARG A 211 -8.82 9.24 3.84
C ARG A 211 -9.01 8.25 4.98
N ILE A 212 -8.05 7.34 5.17
CA ILE A 212 -8.06 6.35 6.26
C ILE A 212 -7.88 7.06 7.60
N SER A 213 -6.86 7.91 7.71
CA SER A 213 -6.56 8.72 8.88
C SER A 213 -7.74 9.61 9.29
N ALA A 214 -8.41 10.25 8.33
CA ALA A 214 -9.64 11.03 8.59
C ALA A 214 -10.81 10.15 9.05
N SER A 215 -10.92 8.92 8.55
CA SER A 215 -11.98 7.98 8.95
C SER A 215 -11.70 7.34 10.32
N MET A 216 -10.44 7.06 10.65
CA MET A 216 -10.01 6.57 11.96
C MET A 216 -10.30 7.60 13.07
N ARG A 217 -10.15 8.91 12.79
CA ARG A 217 -10.53 9.97 13.73
C ARG A 217 -12.02 9.96 14.13
N LYS A 218 -12.89 9.36 13.33
CA LYS A 218 -14.31 9.22 13.65
C LYS A 218 -14.60 8.06 14.61
N GLN A 219 -13.63 7.16 14.80
CA GLN A 219 -13.78 6.02 15.70
C GLN A 219 -13.42 6.45 17.13
N PRO A 220 -14.34 6.27 18.11
CA PRO A 220 -14.12 6.74 19.48
C PRO A 220 -12.96 6.04 20.18
N ASP A 221 -12.73 4.76 19.85
CA ASP A 221 -11.70 3.92 20.46
C ASP A 221 -10.45 3.74 19.56
N ALA A 222 -10.28 4.57 18.53
CA ALA A 222 -9.20 4.45 17.54
C ALA A 222 -7.80 4.31 18.15
N LEU A 223 -7.54 5.05 19.24
CA LEU A 223 -6.25 5.09 19.92
C LEU A 223 -6.01 3.92 20.88
N ARG A 224 -7.03 3.10 21.15
CA ARG A 224 -6.95 1.96 22.07
C ARG A 224 -6.60 0.65 21.37
N TYR A 225 -6.75 0.61 20.04
CA TYR A 225 -6.43 -0.57 19.24
C TYR A 225 -4.92 -0.81 19.21
N ASP A 226 -4.55 -2.08 19.31
CA ASP A 226 -3.16 -2.51 19.22
C ASP A 226 -2.57 -2.24 17.84
N ARG A 227 -1.24 -2.15 17.82
CA ARG A 227 -0.50 -1.86 16.60
C ARG A 227 -0.78 -2.87 15.49
N GLN A 228 -1.01 -4.13 15.86
CA GLN A 228 -1.28 -5.19 14.91
C GLN A 228 -2.66 -5.03 14.24
N THR A 229 -3.70 -4.64 15.00
CA THR A 229 -5.01 -4.28 14.43
C THR A 229 -4.89 -3.14 13.44
N ILE A 230 -4.14 -2.08 13.78
CA ILE A 230 -3.95 -0.91 12.91
C ILE A 230 -3.26 -1.32 11.59
N PHE A 231 -2.21 -2.14 11.68
CA PHE A 231 -1.51 -2.63 10.49
C PHE A 231 -2.38 -3.51 9.61
N GLY A 232 -3.11 -4.45 10.21
CA GLY A 232 -4.02 -5.33 9.49
C GLY A 232 -5.13 -4.56 8.77
N LEU A 233 -5.73 -3.57 9.42
CA LEU A 233 -6.78 -2.71 8.84
C LEU A 233 -6.31 -2.06 7.54
N VAL A 234 -5.07 -1.58 7.53
CA VAL A 234 -4.49 -0.91 6.37
C VAL A 234 -4.14 -1.93 5.29
N ARG A 235 -3.49 -3.04 5.62
CA ARG A 235 -3.00 -3.99 4.61
C ARG A 235 -4.08 -4.86 4.00
N GLU A 236 -5.14 -5.17 4.73
CA GLU A 236 -6.25 -6.00 4.26
C GLU A 236 -7.36 -5.23 3.52
N ARG A 237 -7.17 -3.92 3.31
CA ARG A 237 -8.21 -3.11 2.69
C ARG A 237 -8.51 -3.58 1.25
N PRO A 238 -9.77 -3.51 0.81
CA PRO A 238 -10.09 -3.63 -0.61
C PRO A 238 -9.36 -2.57 -1.45
N ILE A 239 -8.93 -2.95 -2.65
CA ILE A 239 -8.26 -2.03 -3.59
C ILE A 239 -9.18 -0.84 -3.85
N ASP A 240 -8.61 0.37 -3.87
CA ASP A 240 -9.33 1.62 -4.15
C ASP A 240 -10.48 1.98 -3.19
N ILE A 241 -10.62 1.31 -2.04
CA ILE A 241 -11.69 1.63 -1.08
C ILE A 241 -11.62 3.07 -0.57
N HIS A 242 -10.44 3.70 -0.60
CA HIS A 242 -10.23 5.08 -0.19
C HIS A 242 -10.92 6.11 -1.10
N LYS A 243 -11.29 5.73 -2.34
CA LYS A 243 -12.03 6.60 -3.29
C LYS A 243 -13.48 6.81 -2.87
N ASP A 244 -14.09 5.84 -2.19
CA ASP A 244 -15.45 5.95 -1.66
C ASP A 244 -15.42 6.11 -0.12
N PRO A 245 -15.66 7.33 0.40
CA PRO A 245 -15.63 7.58 1.84
C PRO A 245 -16.71 6.80 2.61
N VAL A 246 -17.82 6.40 1.98
CA VAL A 246 -18.88 5.63 2.63
C VAL A 246 -18.46 4.18 2.76
N ALA A 247 -17.94 3.58 1.68
CA ALA A 247 -17.42 2.21 1.70
C ALA A 247 -16.22 2.08 2.66
N LEU A 248 -15.31 3.06 2.67
CA LEU A 248 -14.17 3.08 3.59
C LEU A 248 -14.60 3.11 5.06
N ASN A 249 -15.54 3.97 5.43
CA ASN A 249 -16.01 4.04 6.81
C ASN A 249 -16.73 2.74 7.22
N LYS A 250 -17.51 2.14 6.29
CA LYS A 250 -18.14 0.84 6.54
C LYS A 250 -17.10 -0.25 6.78
N TYR A 251 -16.09 -0.35 5.92
CA TYR A 251 -15.00 -1.31 6.06
C TYR A 251 -14.23 -1.13 7.37
N ILE A 252 -13.84 0.10 7.71
CA ILE A 252 -13.11 0.39 8.97
C ILE A 252 -13.95 -0.05 10.17
N CYS A 253 -15.24 0.29 10.21
CA CYS A 253 -16.13 -0.14 11.28
C CYS A 253 -16.24 -1.67 11.36
N GLU A 254 -16.47 -2.35 10.23
CA GLU A 254 -16.60 -3.80 10.17
C GLU A 254 -15.30 -4.51 10.58
N TYR A 255 -14.15 -4.02 10.11
CA TYR A 255 -12.83 -4.52 10.44
C TYR A 255 -12.56 -4.40 11.93
N LEU A 256 -12.72 -3.20 12.50
CA LEU A 256 -12.49 -2.97 13.93
C LEU A 256 -13.48 -3.73 14.83
N THR A 257 -14.69 -4.01 14.34
CA THR A 257 -15.68 -4.82 15.08
C THR A 257 -15.34 -6.31 15.07
N THR A 258 -14.79 -6.81 13.96
CA THR A 258 -14.54 -8.24 13.77
C THR A 258 -13.15 -8.68 14.20
N LYS A 259 -12.15 -7.80 14.05
CA LYS A 259 -10.73 -8.09 14.26
C LYS A 259 -10.04 -7.13 15.23
N GLY A 260 -10.77 -6.16 15.78
CA GLY A 260 -10.16 -5.16 16.66
C GLY A 260 -9.76 -5.74 18.01
N VAL A 261 -8.47 -5.61 18.33
CA VAL A 261 -7.91 -5.97 19.63
C VAL A 261 -7.46 -4.70 20.34
N PHE A 262 -7.84 -4.53 21.60
CA PHE A 262 -7.39 -3.39 22.41
C PHE A 262 -6.11 -3.73 23.18
N GLU A 263 -5.19 -2.77 23.31
CA GLU A 263 -3.88 -2.98 23.97
C GLU A 263 -3.98 -3.33 25.46
N ASN A 264 -5.12 -3.04 26.11
CA ASN A 264 -5.29 -3.14 27.57
C ASN A 264 -6.25 -4.25 28.02
N GLU A 265 -6.69 -5.16 27.14
CA GLU A 265 -7.65 -6.23 27.48
C GLU A 265 -7.00 -7.52 28.01
N GLU A 266 -5.71 -7.51 28.33
CA GLU A 266 -5.02 -8.64 28.96
C GLU A 266 -4.92 -8.50 30.49
N THR A 267 -5.99 -8.00 31.13
CA THR A 267 -6.19 -8.18 32.57
C THR A 267 -7.57 -8.76 32.84
N ASP A 268 -7.54 -9.92 33.50
CA ASP A 268 -8.61 -10.65 34.16
C ASP A 268 -9.48 -11.61 33.34
N LEU A 269 -9.16 -12.88 33.56
CA LEU A 269 -10.00 -14.07 33.45
C LEU A 269 -11.45 -13.79 33.87
N GLY A 270 -12.40 -13.93 32.94
CA GLY A 270 -13.84 -13.83 33.23
C GLY A 270 -14.72 -14.10 32.02
N THR A 271 -14.74 -15.35 31.53
CA THR A 271 -15.35 -15.80 30.26
C THR A 271 -16.89 -15.75 30.18
N VAL A 272 -17.61 -14.85 30.88
CA VAL A 272 -19.10 -14.84 30.83
C VAL A 272 -19.73 -13.46 30.60
N ASP A 273 -19.04 -12.34 30.84
CA ASP A 273 -19.69 -11.00 30.76
C ASP A 273 -19.50 -10.27 29.41
N VAL A 274 -18.57 -10.74 28.56
CA VAL A 274 -18.21 -10.09 27.29
C VAL A 274 -19.25 -10.29 26.18
N LEU A 275 -20.01 -11.40 26.22
CA LEU A 275 -21.05 -11.69 25.23
C LEU A 275 -22.29 -10.80 25.40
N GLN A 276 -22.69 -10.48 26.64
CA GLN A 276 -23.87 -9.63 26.86
C GLN A 276 -23.59 -8.15 26.54
N SER A 277 -22.35 -7.68 26.80
CA SER A 277 -21.94 -6.30 26.52
C SER A 277 -21.82 -6.01 25.03
N SER A 278 -21.32 -6.96 24.24
CA SER A 278 -21.17 -6.82 22.78
C SER A 278 -22.52 -6.82 22.05
N GLU A 279 -23.47 -7.68 22.46
CA GLU A 279 -24.83 -7.68 21.91
C GLU A 279 -25.61 -6.41 22.24
N HIS A 280 -25.49 -5.89 23.46
CA HIS A 280 -26.13 -4.64 23.86
C HIS A 280 -25.56 -3.43 23.09
N LYS A 281 -24.25 -3.40 22.85
CA LYS A 281 -23.59 -2.37 22.01
C LYS A 281 -24.03 -2.46 20.54
N LEU A 282 -24.21 -3.67 20.01
CA LEU A 282 -24.71 -3.90 18.65
C LEU A 282 -26.15 -3.41 18.46
N MET A 283 -27.01 -3.63 19.47
CA MET A 283 -28.39 -3.13 19.48
C MET A 283 -28.44 -1.60 19.52
N GLN A 284 -27.64 -0.97 20.37
CA GLN A 284 -27.54 0.49 20.50
C GLN A 284 -27.02 1.15 19.23
N TRP A 285 -26.03 0.54 18.57
CA TRP A 285 -25.50 1.05 17.30
C TRP A 285 -26.49 0.90 16.14
N LYS A 286 -27.15 -0.26 16.01
CA LYS A 286 -28.23 -0.47 15.01
C LYS A 286 -29.36 0.54 15.18
N LEU A 287 -29.74 0.84 16.43
CA LEU A 287 -30.78 1.83 16.73
C LEU A 287 -30.35 3.24 16.32
N ARG A 288 -29.12 3.67 16.64
CA ARG A 288 -28.58 4.97 16.23
C ARG A 288 -28.44 5.10 14.71
N TYR A 289 -28.03 4.03 14.03
CA TYR A 289 -27.93 4.00 12.57
C TYR A 289 -29.30 4.13 11.90
N LEU A 290 -30.31 3.41 12.39
CA LEU A 290 -31.69 3.50 11.90
C LEU A 290 -32.31 4.89 12.12
N ILE A 291 -32.05 5.51 13.27
CA ILE A 291 -32.50 6.88 13.56
C ILE A 291 -31.84 7.88 12.60
N SER A 292 -30.55 7.73 12.32
CA SER A 292 -29.81 8.58 11.37
C SER A 292 -30.33 8.46 9.93
N GLN A 293 -30.72 7.26 9.48
CA GLN A 293 -31.30 7.05 8.15
C GLN A 293 -32.72 7.61 8.02
N LYS A 294 -33.52 7.60 9.10
CA LYS A 294 -34.89 8.14 9.09
C LYS A 294 -34.96 9.66 9.23
N MET A 295 -33.88 10.32 9.67
CA MET A 295 -33.80 11.78 9.86
C MET A 295 -33.28 12.55 8.63
N LYS A 296 -33.00 11.89 7.49
CA LYS A 296 -32.66 12.62 6.25
C LYS A 296 -33.90 13.33 5.69
N PRO A 297 -33.92 14.67 5.57
CA PRO A 297 -35.08 15.37 5.05
C PRO A 297 -35.26 15.04 3.56
N ARG A 298 -36.45 14.57 3.19
CA ARG A 298 -36.88 14.47 1.79
C ARG A 298 -36.80 15.87 1.18
N ARG A 299 -35.84 16.12 0.29
CA ARG A 299 -35.83 17.30 -0.57
C ARG A 299 -37.16 17.33 -1.32
N LYS A 300 -37.99 18.34 -1.04
CA LYS A 300 -39.17 18.64 -1.86
C LYS A 300 -38.66 19.01 -3.26
N LEU A 301 -39.02 18.22 -4.27
CA LEU A 301 -39.01 18.70 -5.65
C LEU A 301 -40.11 19.76 -5.75
N ASN A 302 -39.71 21.03 -5.90
CA ASN A 302 -40.60 22.04 -6.44
C ASN A 302 -40.50 21.93 -7.97
N HIS A 303 -41.60 21.53 -8.62
CA HIS A 303 -41.81 21.77 -10.03
C HIS A 303 -42.57 23.09 -10.19
N LEU A 304 -42.00 23.99 -10.97
CA LEU A 304 -42.71 24.99 -11.77
C LEU A 304 -42.66 24.50 -13.22
#